data_AF-A0A2S6PIR7-F1
#
_entry.id   AF-A0A2S6PIR7-F1
#
_cell.length_a   1.000
_cell.length_b   1.000
_cell.length_c   1.000
_cell.angle_alpha   90.00
_cell.angle_beta   90.00
_cell.angle_gamma   90.00
#
_symmetry.space_group_name_H-M   'P 1'
#
loop_
_entity.id
_entity.type
_entity.pdbx_description
1 polymer ?
#
loop_
_entity_poly.entity_id
_entity_poly.type
_entity_poly.pdbx_seq_one_letter_code
_entity_poly.pdbx_strand_id
1 'polypeptide(L)'
;MTRLVLFGAPIAIAASILFSGGDSEPPTVVRQAPEKTGTAAPAAAEQADEHADEIDALPPGLAAPAMKETASRLVASAEASTLDWRSQYGAIEDVGDGNGYTAGIIGFCSGTNDMLQLVEAYTEEQPDNPLATYLPALRAVDGTDSHEGLDPGFTDAWHRAAEDPAFRKAQDATRDRLYFEPAVRLAKLDGLGTLGQFIYYDAMVLHGPGVEADGFYGIRDATMSSADTAAEGGDETAYLNAFLDESRSAIRARKAQRDTTRIDTAQRVFLREGNLGLEKPLVWQVYGEAFRIP
;
A
#
# COMPACT_ATOMS: atom_id res chain seq x y z
N MET A 1 -14.13 45.36 -8.52
CA MET A 1 -15.26 44.96 -7.65
C MET A 1 -16.33 44.47 -8.60
N THR A 2 -16.68 43.19 -8.71
CA THR A 2 -16.94 42.18 -7.68
C THR A 2 -16.75 40.81 -8.32
N ARG A 3 -16.01 39.90 -7.67
CA ARG A 3 -15.90 38.49 -8.05
C ARG A 3 -17.17 37.78 -7.60
N LEU A 4 -17.86 37.09 -8.51
CA LEU A 4 -18.87 36.10 -8.18
C LEU A 4 -18.25 34.73 -8.43
N VAL A 5 -18.02 33.98 -7.36
CA VAL A 5 -17.63 32.57 -7.38
C VAL A 5 -18.93 31.78 -7.34
N LEU A 6 -19.18 30.94 -8.34
CA LEU A 6 -20.27 29.97 -8.35
C LEU A 6 -19.65 28.57 -8.21
N PHE A 7 -19.89 27.98 -7.04
CA PHE A 7 -19.74 26.56 -6.76
C PHE A 7 -20.90 25.79 -7.42
N GLY A 8 -20.60 24.59 -7.91
CA GLY A 8 -21.55 23.49 -8.04
C GLY A 8 -22.41 23.46 -9.31
N ALA A 9 -22.02 22.65 -10.28
CA ALA A 9 -22.94 21.89 -11.12
C ALA A 9 -22.23 20.64 -11.68
N PRO A 10 -22.93 19.50 -11.75
CA PRO A 10 -22.35 18.18 -12.00
C PRO A 10 -21.89 18.03 -13.45
N ILE A 11 -20.75 17.39 -13.66
CA ILE A 11 -20.33 16.96 -15.00
C ILE A 11 -21.27 15.85 -15.44
N ALA A 12 -22.22 16.22 -16.30
CA ALA A 12 -23.03 15.28 -17.06
C ALA A 12 -22.13 14.57 -18.07
N ILE A 13 -21.97 13.25 -17.93
CA ILE A 13 -21.34 12.41 -18.94
C ILE A 13 -22.32 12.31 -20.11
N ALA A 14 -21.97 12.94 -21.23
CA ALA A 14 -22.68 12.77 -22.48
C ALA A 14 -22.39 11.36 -23.02
N ALA A 15 -23.39 10.49 -22.97
CA ALA A 15 -23.34 9.19 -23.62
C ALA A 15 -23.42 9.36 -25.15
N SER A 16 -22.28 9.27 -25.81
CA SER A 16 -22.21 9.01 -27.25
C SER A 16 -21.93 7.52 -27.46
N ILE A 17 -23.01 6.77 -27.70
CA ILE A 17 -22.99 5.37 -28.12
C ILE A 17 -22.50 5.32 -29.56
N LEU A 18 -21.39 4.62 -29.82
CA LEU A 18 -21.07 3.93 -31.09
C LEU A 18 -19.94 2.90 -30.88
N PHE A 19 -20.36 1.66 -30.58
CA PHE A 19 -19.72 0.35 -30.80
C PHE A 19 -18.17 0.21 -30.85
N SER A 20 -17.58 -0.33 -29.78
CA SER A 20 -16.87 -1.63 -29.79
C SER A 20 -16.53 -2.01 -28.35
N GLY A 21 -16.78 -3.27 -27.97
CA GLY A 21 -16.93 -3.71 -26.59
C GLY A 21 -15.65 -3.77 -25.75
N GLY A 22 -15.85 -3.58 -24.45
CA GLY A 22 -14.84 -3.73 -23.40
C GLY A 22 -14.97 -2.70 -22.28
N ASP A 23 -16.17 -2.44 -21.76
CA ASP A 23 -16.31 -1.71 -20.49
C ASP A 23 -15.83 -2.64 -19.37
N SER A 24 -14.58 -2.46 -18.97
CA SER A 24 -14.06 -2.98 -17.72
C SER A 24 -13.69 -1.75 -16.90
N GLU A 25 -14.48 -1.47 -15.86
CA GLU A 25 -13.97 -0.67 -14.76
C GLU A 25 -12.64 -1.30 -14.30
N PRO A 26 -11.61 -0.50 -13.98
CA PRO A 26 -10.37 -1.04 -13.48
C PRO A 26 -10.68 -1.88 -12.22
N PRO A 27 -10.12 -3.10 -12.11
CA PRO A 27 -10.39 -3.95 -10.96
C PRO A 27 -9.82 -3.31 -9.68
N THR A 28 -10.66 -3.12 -8.67
CA THR A 28 -10.22 -2.75 -7.32
C THR A 28 -9.41 -3.89 -6.70
N VAL A 29 -8.27 -3.57 -6.09
CA VAL A 29 -7.42 -4.57 -5.41
C VAL A 29 -8.13 -5.09 -4.16
N VAL A 30 -8.37 -6.40 -4.16
CA VAL A 30 -9.03 -7.21 -3.11
C VAL A 30 -7.90 -7.93 -2.38
N ARG A 31 -7.70 -7.61 -1.10
CA ARG A 31 -6.70 -8.23 -0.22
C ARG A 31 -7.30 -9.50 0.36
N GLN A 32 -6.51 -10.53 0.65
CA GLN A 32 -7.02 -11.64 1.45
C GLN A 32 -6.67 -11.43 2.91
N ALA A 33 -7.65 -11.68 3.78
CA ALA A 33 -7.44 -11.66 5.21
C ALA A 33 -6.33 -12.66 5.59
N PRO A 34 -5.28 -12.23 6.30
CA PRO A 34 -4.32 -13.15 6.86
C PRO A 34 -4.99 -14.07 7.88
N GLU A 35 -4.64 -15.35 7.89
CA GLU A 35 -4.97 -16.22 9.01
C GLU A 35 -4.26 -15.72 10.28
N LYS A 36 -4.96 -15.76 11.41
CA LYS A 36 -4.53 -15.16 12.68
C LYS A 36 -3.11 -15.59 13.09
N THR A 37 -2.21 -14.63 13.28
CA THR A 37 -0.96 -14.86 14.02
C THR A 37 -0.63 -13.77 15.02
N GLY A 38 0.04 -14.21 16.10
CA GLY A 38 0.27 -13.45 17.32
C GLY A 38 1.29 -12.32 17.20
N THR A 39 1.23 -11.44 18.19
CA THR A 39 1.96 -10.18 18.40
C THR A 39 3.48 -10.26 18.54
N ALA A 40 4.16 -11.31 18.08
CA ALA A 40 5.62 -11.34 18.07
C ALA A 40 6.13 -10.63 16.82
N ALA A 41 6.98 -9.62 17.00
CA ALA A 41 7.67 -9.00 15.88
C ALA A 41 8.52 -10.07 15.17
N PRO A 42 8.51 -10.14 13.83
CA PRO A 42 9.36 -11.08 13.11
C PRO A 42 10.83 -10.78 13.39
N ALA A 43 11.67 -11.82 13.52
CA ALA A 43 13.08 -11.68 13.89
C ALA A 43 13.85 -10.70 12.97
N ALA A 44 13.47 -10.61 11.70
CA ALA A 44 14.04 -9.65 10.76
C ALA A 44 13.72 -8.19 11.14
N ALA A 45 12.52 -7.90 11.65
CA ALA A 45 12.17 -6.57 12.15
C ALA A 45 13.01 -6.20 13.39
N GLU A 46 13.20 -7.15 14.31
CA GLU A 46 14.06 -6.96 15.49
C GLU A 46 15.51 -6.71 15.07
N GLN A 47 16.04 -7.47 14.11
CA GLN A 47 17.38 -7.23 13.54
C GLN A 47 17.50 -5.84 12.92
N ALA A 48 16.50 -5.39 12.17
CA ALA A 48 16.50 -4.03 11.64
C ALA A 48 16.58 -2.99 12.77
N ASP A 49 15.83 -3.18 13.87
CA ASP A 49 15.88 -2.31 15.05
C ASP A 49 17.25 -2.32 15.75
N GLU A 50 17.89 -3.48 15.87
CA GLU A 50 19.25 -3.60 16.42
C GLU A 50 20.30 -2.85 15.57
N HIS A 51 20.12 -2.81 14.25
CA HIS A 51 21.01 -2.14 13.31
C HIS A 51 20.54 -0.71 12.92
N ALA A 52 19.69 -0.08 13.72
CA ALA A 52 19.08 1.21 13.39
C ALA A 52 20.09 2.31 13.01
N ASP A 53 21.14 2.49 13.80
CA ASP A 53 22.14 3.54 13.58
C ASP A 53 22.90 3.35 12.26
N GLU A 54 23.17 2.09 11.88
CA GLU A 54 23.85 1.74 10.63
C GLU A 54 22.92 2.00 9.43
N ILE A 55 21.65 1.60 9.54
CA ILE A 55 20.61 1.80 8.52
C ILE A 55 20.34 3.30 8.29
N ASP A 56 20.34 4.10 9.36
CA ASP A 56 20.10 5.55 9.31
C ASP A 56 21.29 6.31 8.70
N ALA A 57 22.50 5.77 8.81
CA ALA A 57 23.69 6.32 8.16
C ALA A 57 23.74 6.07 6.64
N LEU A 58 22.99 5.09 6.13
CA LEU A 58 22.91 4.80 4.69
C LEU A 58 22.18 5.90 3.92
N PRO A 59 22.46 6.08 2.61
CA PRO A 59 21.72 7.01 1.76
C PRO A 59 20.20 6.86 1.92
N PRO A 60 19.44 7.96 1.85
CA PRO A 60 18.01 7.92 2.15
C PRO A 60 17.22 7.03 1.18
N GLY A 61 17.66 6.89 -0.08
CA GLY A 61 16.99 6.07 -1.08
C GLY A 61 15.51 6.44 -1.20
N LEU A 62 14.62 5.47 -1.01
CA LEU A 62 13.18 5.66 -1.05
C LEU A 62 12.68 6.62 0.04
N ALA A 63 13.36 6.70 1.19
CA ALA A 63 13.00 7.60 2.28
C ALA A 63 13.27 9.08 1.96
N ALA A 64 13.98 9.40 0.88
CA ALA A 64 14.10 10.77 0.41
C ALA A 64 12.70 11.31 0.04
N PRO A 65 12.31 12.54 0.45
CA PRO A 65 10.94 13.03 0.25
C PRO A 65 10.42 12.93 -1.19
N ALA A 66 11.27 13.23 -2.18
CA ALA A 66 10.91 13.13 -3.60
C ALA A 66 10.73 11.67 -4.07
N MET A 67 11.47 10.73 -3.48
CA MET A 67 11.34 9.30 -3.79
C MET A 67 10.13 8.69 -3.09
N LYS A 68 9.82 9.12 -1.86
CA LYS A 68 8.60 8.73 -1.15
C LYS A 68 7.33 9.20 -1.87
N GLU A 69 7.35 10.41 -2.43
CA GLU A 69 6.29 10.89 -3.33
C GLU A 69 6.17 10.00 -4.57
N THR A 70 7.31 9.61 -5.17
CA THR A 70 7.33 8.72 -6.35
C THR A 70 6.76 7.33 -6.01
N ALA A 71 7.14 6.76 -4.87
CA ALA A 71 6.64 5.49 -4.36
C ALA A 71 5.12 5.53 -4.13
N SER A 72 4.61 6.60 -3.53
CA SER A 72 3.17 6.77 -3.27
C SER A 72 2.36 6.79 -4.58
N ARG A 73 2.89 7.41 -5.63
CA ARG A 73 2.27 7.44 -6.96
C ARG A 73 2.32 6.07 -7.65
N LEU A 74 3.40 5.32 -7.50
CA LEU A 74 3.52 3.96 -8.02
C LEU A 74 2.51 3.03 -7.35
N VAL A 75 2.43 3.05 -6.02
CA VAL A 75 1.45 2.26 -5.26
C VAL A 75 0.02 2.64 -5.65
N ALA A 76 -0.32 3.93 -5.71
CA ALA A 76 -1.66 4.37 -6.09
C ALA A 76 -2.06 3.97 -7.52
N SER A 77 -1.10 3.82 -8.43
CA SER A 77 -1.40 3.31 -9.78
C SER A 77 -1.86 1.86 -9.77
N ALA A 78 -1.41 1.07 -8.78
CA ALA A 78 -1.83 -0.31 -8.60
C ALA A 78 -3.04 -0.45 -7.69
N GLU A 79 -3.19 0.36 -6.63
CA GLU A 79 -4.33 0.23 -5.72
C GLU A 79 -5.60 0.92 -6.26
N ALA A 80 -5.44 1.98 -7.08
CA ALA A 80 -6.54 2.86 -7.46
C ALA A 80 -6.45 3.43 -8.89
N SER A 81 -5.60 2.87 -9.76
CA SER A 81 -5.42 3.32 -11.16
C SER A 81 -5.22 4.85 -11.31
N THR A 82 -4.49 5.47 -10.37
CA THR A 82 -4.24 6.91 -10.38
C THR A 82 -2.84 7.28 -9.92
N LEU A 83 -2.31 8.38 -10.42
CA LEU A 83 -1.09 9.00 -9.88
C LEU A 83 -1.39 10.07 -8.83
N ASP A 84 -2.66 10.46 -8.65
CA ASP A 84 -3.07 11.38 -7.58
C ASP A 84 -3.42 10.59 -6.32
N TRP A 85 -2.40 10.05 -5.66
CA TRP A 85 -2.59 9.22 -4.46
C TRP A 85 -3.31 9.95 -3.33
N ARG A 86 -3.24 11.30 -3.28
CA ARG A 86 -3.92 12.10 -2.25
C ARG A 86 -5.43 12.15 -2.44
N SER A 87 -5.94 11.86 -3.64
CA SER A 87 -7.38 11.69 -3.86
C SER A 87 -7.97 10.53 -3.05
N GLN A 88 -7.13 9.60 -2.57
CA GLN A 88 -7.55 8.39 -1.90
C GLN A 88 -7.77 8.54 -0.38
N TYR A 89 -7.44 9.69 0.24
CA TYR A 89 -7.65 9.87 1.69
C TYR A 89 -9.09 9.58 2.12
N GLY A 90 -10.07 9.96 1.29
CA GLY A 90 -11.49 9.74 1.57
C GLY A 90 -12.08 8.48 0.96
N ALA A 91 -11.31 7.68 0.22
CA ALA A 91 -11.80 6.43 -0.36
C ALA A 91 -12.17 5.45 0.77
N ILE A 92 -13.32 4.79 0.65
CA ILE A 92 -13.77 3.73 1.55
C ILE A 92 -14.82 2.87 0.84
N GLU A 93 -14.61 1.56 0.81
CA GLU A 93 -15.50 0.58 0.19
C GLU A 93 -15.24 -0.80 0.81
N ASP A 94 -16.27 -1.64 0.93
CA ASP A 94 -16.05 -3.08 1.07
C ASP A 94 -16.06 -3.70 -0.33
N VAL A 95 -14.89 -4.17 -0.75
CA VAL A 95 -14.65 -4.72 -2.09
C VAL A 95 -14.94 -6.23 -2.16
N GLY A 96 -15.50 -6.82 -1.10
CA GLY A 96 -15.89 -8.23 -1.03
C GLY A 96 -14.70 -9.18 -0.93
N ASP A 97 -13.61 -8.71 -0.31
CA ASP A 97 -12.33 -9.43 -0.22
C ASP A 97 -12.13 -10.23 1.07
N GLY A 98 -13.05 -10.05 2.02
CA GLY A 98 -13.03 -10.68 3.33
C GLY A 98 -12.29 -9.86 4.39
N ASN A 99 -11.93 -8.60 4.12
CA ASN A 99 -11.33 -7.68 5.10
C ASN A 99 -12.30 -6.60 5.59
N GLY A 100 -13.57 -6.66 5.17
CA GLY A 100 -14.57 -5.63 5.43
C GLY A 100 -14.25 -4.34 4.67
N TYR A 101 -14.47 -3.19 5.29
CA TYR A 101 -14.13 -1.90 4.69
C TYR A 101 -12.63 -1.80 4.42
N THR A 102 -12.29 -1.35 3.21
CA THR A 102 -10.95 -0.97 2.75
C THR A 102 -10.96 0.52 2.43
N ALA A 103 -10.01 1.29 2.98
CA ALA A 103 -10.10 2.74 2.95
C ALA A 103 -8.75 3.49 2.95
N GLY A 104 -8.73 4.72 2.45
CA GLY A 104 -7.57 5.60 2.55
C GLY A 104 -6.44 5.31 1.55
N ILE A 105 -5.32 6.01 1.74
CA ILE A 105 -4.21 6.11 0.77
C ILE A 105 -3.46 4.82 0.46
N ILE A 106 -3.61 3.79 1.29
CA ILE A 106 -3.04 2.46 1.09
C ILE A 106 -4.05 1.37 1.45
N GLY A 107 -5.36 1.65 1.38
CA GLY A 107 -6.40 0.66 1.62
C GLY A 107 -6.34 -0.01 3.00
N PHE A 108 -6.34 0.77 4.09
CA PHE A 108 -6.47 0.25 5.45
C PHE A 108 -7.76 -0.54 5.60
N CYS A 109 -7.75 -1.70 6.28
CA CYS A 109 -8.96 -2.52 6.40
C CYS A 109 -9.49 -2.67 7.83
N SER A 110 -10.82 -2.71 7.98
CA SER A 110 -11.46 -2.96 9.29
C SER A 110 -11.14 -4.33 9.85
N GLY A 111 -10.90 -5.32 8.98
CA GLY A 111 -10.61 -6.70 9.35
C GLY A 111 -9.14 -7.02 9.58
N THR A 112 -8.21 -6.09 9.34
CA THR A 112 -6.75 -6.32 9.40
C THR A 112 -6.02 -5.46 10.44
N ASN A 113 -6.74 -4.94 11.43
CA ASN A 113 -6.25 -4.14 12.55
C ASN A 113 -5.66 -2.76 12.21
N ASP A 114 -5.13 -2.55 11.02
CA ASP A 114 -4.50 -1.30 10.58
C ASP A 114 -5.49 -0.11 10.52
N MET A 115 -6.75 -0.32 10.10
CA MET A 115 -7.78 0.72 10.20
C MET A 115 -8.08 1.09 11.66
N LEU A 116 -8.14 0.10 12.56
CA LEU A 116 -8.35 0.34 13.99
C LEU A 116 -7.19 1.19 14.54
N GLN A 117 -5.94 0.81 14.26
CA GLN A 117 -4.76 1.57 14.71
C GLN A 117 -4.74 3.00 14.17
N LEU A 118 -5.16 3.20 12.91
CA LEU A 118 -5.30 4.52 12.31
C LEU A 118 -6.31 5.38 13.08
N VAL A 119 -7.51 4.83 13.35
CA VAL A 119 -8.57 5.59 14.05
C VAL A 119 -8.20 5.84 15.51
N GLU A 120 -7.50 4.91 16.17
CA GLU A 120 -6.94 5.13 17.52
C GLU A 120 -5.94 6.29 17.51
N ALA A 121 -4.94 6.27 16.62
CA ALA A 121 -3.94 7.34 16.51
C ALA A 121 -4.57 8.71 16.16
N TYR A 122 -5.58 8.73 15.28
CA TYR A 122 -6.32 9.95 14.98
C TYR A 122 -7.10 10.47 16.20
N THR A 123 -7.71 9.56 16.97
CA THR A 123 -8.48 9.92 18.17
C THR A 123 -7.61 10.37 19.33
N GLU A 124 -6.39 9.87 19.45
CA GLU A 124 -5.43 10.38 20.44
C GLU A 124 -5.07 11.85 20.20
N GLU A 125 -4.88 12.25 18.94
CA GLU A 125 -4.59 13.64 18.57
C GLU A 125 -5.86 14.53 18.58
N GLN A 126 -7.01 13.97 18.17
CA GLN A 126 -8.30 14.67 18.07
C GLN A 126 -9.42 13.86 18.74
N PRO A 127 -9.62 13.96 20.07
CA PRO A 127 -10.57 13.10 20.79
C PRO A 127 -12.03 13.20 20.34
N ASP A 128 -12.47 14.37 19.88
CA ASP A 128 -13.86 14.64 19.47
C ASP A 128 -14.09 14.46 17.95
N ASN A 129 -13.21 13.72 17.27
CA ASN A 129 -13.30 13.48 15.83
C ASN A 129 -14.50 12.59 15.43
N PRO A 130 -14.99 12.65 14.19
CA PRO A 130 -16.19 11.92 13.76
C PRO A 130 -16.06 10.38 13.76
N LEU A 131 -14.83 9.84 13.83
CA LEU A 131 -14.56 8.40 13.85
C LEU A 131 -14.44 7.82 15.27
N ALA A 132 -14.24 8.66 16.29
CA ALA A 132 -14.00 8.22 17.67
C ALA A 132 -15.12 7.31 18.22
N THR A 133 -16.38 7.59 17.87
CA THR A 133 -17.53 6.78 18.32
C THR A 133 -17.55 5.37 17.75
N TYR A 134 -16.79 5.10 16.68
CA TYR A 134 -16.73 3.79 16.02
C TYR A 134 -15.62 2.90 16.58
N LEU A 135 -14.73 3.41 17.44
CA LEU A 135 -13.65 2.61 18.04
C LEU A 135 -14.12 1.31 18.72
N PRO A 136 -15.23 1.28 19.51
CA PRO A 136 -15.73 0.02 20.06
C PRO A 136 -16.15 -0.98 18.98
N ALA A 137 -16.78 -0.52 17.89
CA ALA A 137 -17.19 -1.37 16.78
C ALA A 137 -15.97 -1.88 15.99
N LEU A 138 -15.02 -1.01 15.67
CA LEU A 138 -13.76 -1.39 15.01
C LEU A 138 -13.01 -2.46 15.79
N ARG A 139 -12.94 -2.37 17.12
CA ARG A 139 -12.33 -3.43 17.96
C ARG A 139 -13.12 -4.73 17.95
N ALA A 140 -14.44 -4.67 17.79
CA ALA A 140 -15.28 -5.86 17.79
C ALA A 140 -15.23 -6.61 16.46
N VAL A 141 -15.09 -5.89 15.35
CA VAL A 141 -15.05 -6.47 13.99
C VAL A 141 -13.64 -6.83 13.53
N ASP A 142 -12.60 -6.34 14.20
CA ASP A 142 -11.20 -6.65 13.87
C ASP A 142 -10.95 -8.16 13.75
N GLY A 143 -10.30 -8.58 12.66
CA GLY A 143 -10.13 -9.99 12.27
C GLY A 143 -11.34 -10.61 11.57
N THR A 144 -12.35 -9.82 11.16
CA THR A 144 -13.53 -10.28 10.39
C THR A 144 -13.89 -9.28 9.28
N ASP A 145 -14.80 -9.67 8.39
CA ASP A 145 -15.40 -8.80 7.37
C ASP A 145 -16.70 -8.11 7.84
N SER A 146 -17.01 -8.16 9.14
CA SER A 146 -18.27 -7.64 9.68
C SER A 146 -18.35 -6.11 9.66
N HIS A 147 -19.53 -5.59 9.34
CA HIS A 147 -19.85 -4.15 9.45
C HIS A 147 -20.69 -3.81 10.70
N GLU A 148 -20.82 -4.75 11.64
CA GLU A 148 -21.65 -4.56 12.82
C GLU A 148 -21.18 -3.36 13.68
N GLY A 149 -22.08 -2.39 13.89
CA GLY A 149 -21.78 -1.17 14.63
C GLY A 149 -21.04 -0.09 13.84
N LEU A 150 -20.60 -0.38 12.60
CA LEU A 150 -20.08 0.60 11.66
C LEU A 150 -21.23 1.19 10.80
N ASP A 151 -22.07 0.32 10.26
CA ASP A 151 -23.14 0.74 9.37
C ASP A 151 -24.31 1.43 10.08
N PRO A 152 -24.99 2.37 9.41
CA PRO A 152 -24.71 2.87 8.05
C PRO A 152 -23.79 4.10 8.02
N GLY A 153 -23.37 4.62 9.18
CA GLY A 153 -22.79 5.97 9.28
C GLY A 153 -21.28 6.06 9.12
N PHE A 154 -20.56 4.92 9.14
CA PHE A 154 -19.10 4.92 9.17
C PHE A 154 -18.47 5.50 7.90
N THR A 155 -19.00 5.19 6.72
CA THR A 155 -18.51 5.73 5.44
C THR A 155 -18.66 7.26 5.35
N ASP A 156 -19.82 7.80 5.75
CA ASP A 156 -20.05 9.24 5.84
C ASP A 156 -19.13 9.91 6.89
N ALA A 157 -18.86 9.24 8.01
CA ALA A 157 -17.92 9.72 9.01
C ALA A 157 -16.47 9.73 8.49
N TRP A 158 -16.08 8.72 7.70
CA TRP A 158 -14.78 8.64 7.04
C TRP A 158 -14.58 9.76 6.02
N HIS A 159 -15.57 9.99 5.15
CA HIS A 159 -15.52 11.09 4.18
C HIS A 159 -15.37 12.46 4.87
N ARG A 160 -16.12 12.70 5.97
CA ARG A 160 -15.97 13.92 6.77
C ARG A 160 -14.60 14.02 7.43
N ALA A 161 -14.07 12.92 7.97
CA ALA A 161 -12.73 12.91 8.55
C ALA A 161 -11.66 13.23 7.51
N ALA A 162 -11.79 12.75 6.26
CA ALA A 162 -10.82 12.97 5.19
C ALA A 162 -10.64 14.44 4.78
N GLU A 163 -11.61 15.31 5.10
CA GLU A 163 -11.47 16.76 4.94
C GLU A 163 -10.47 17.36 5.95
N ASP A 164 -10.35 16.77 7.14
CA ASP A 164 -9.46 17.21 8.20
C ASP A 164 -7.98 16.94 7.84
N PRO A 165 -7.11 17.97 7.82
CA PRO A 165 -5.66 17.78 7.72
C PRO A 165 -5.07 16.82 8.76
N ALA A 166 -5.63 16.76 9.98
CA ALA A 166 -5.15 15.87 11.04
C ALA A 166 -5.39 14.39 10.70
N PHE A 167 -6.55 14.04 10.13
CA PHE A 167 -6.82 12.67 9.70
C PHE A 167 -5.92 12.25 8.53
N ARG A 168 -5.68 13.16 7.57
CA ARG A 168 -4.74 12.92 6.47
C ARG A 168 -3.31 12.68 6.96
N LYS A 169 -2.87 13.46 7.95
CA LYS A 169 -1.58 13.25 8.63
C LYS A 169 -1.56 11.91 9.37
N ALA A 170 -2.65 11.50 10.01
CA ALA A 170 -2.76 10.20 10.68
C ALA A 170 -2.66 9.03 9.68
N GLN A 171 -3.25 9.16 8.49
CA GLN A 171 -3.09 8.18 7.41
C GLN A 171 -1.64 8.10 6.94
N ASP A 172 -0.99 9.24 6.68
CA ASP A 172 0.43 9.28 6.29
C ASP A 172 1.32 8.62 7.35
N ALA A 173 1.11 8.96 8.62
CA ALA A 173 1.89 8.41 9.74
C ALA A 173 1.64 6.92 9.95
N THR A 174 0.41 6.45 9.81
CA THR A 174 0.09 5.02 9.94
C THR A 174 0.69 4.21 8.80
N ARG A 175 0.59 4.68 7.54
CA ARG A 175 1.31 4.09 6.40
C ARG A 175 2.80 3.99 6.69
N ASP A 176 3.37 5.08 7.22
CA ASP A 176 4.80 5.18 7.45
C ASP A 176 5.27 4.17 8.48
N ARG A 177 4.63 4.17 9.65
CA ARG A 177 4.94 3.30 10.78
C ARG A 177 4.74 1.82 10.48
N LEU A 178 3.64 1.46 9.83
CA LEU A 178 3.27 0.05 9.64
C LEU A 178 3.87 -0.59 8.39
N TYR A 179 4.13 0.19 7.33
CA TYR A 179 4.52 -0.37 6.03
C TYR A 179 5.83 0.20 5.50
N PHE A 180 5.91 1.53 5.37
CA PHE A 180 7.00 2.17 4.66
C PHE A 180 8.34 2.06 5.40
N GLU A 181 8.38 2.46 6.67
CA GLU A 181 9.62 2.47 7.45
C GLU A 181 10.17 1.05 7.66
N PRO A 182 9.37 0.05 8.08
CA PRO A 182 9.86 -1.33 8.19
C PRO A 182 10.40 -1.87 6.85
N ALA A 183 9.70 -1.64 5.75
CA ALA A 183 10.11 -2.12 4.43
C ALA A 183 11.45 -1.49 3.97
N VAL A 184 11.59 -0.17 4.13
CA VAL A 184 12.81 0.54 3.73
C VAL A 184 13.99 0.15 4.61
N ARG A 185 13.79 -0.02 5.92
CA ARG A 185 14.86 -0.43 6.85
C ARG A 185 15.34 -1.85 6.54
N LEU A 186 14.42 -2.79 6.30
CA LEU A 186 14.77 -4.15 5.89
C LEU A 186 15.49 -4.19 4.55
N ALA A 187 14.99 -3.48 3.54
CA ALA A 187 15.65 -3.41 2.24
C ALA A 187 17.07 -2.84 2.35
N LYS A 188 17.29 -1.84 3.22
CA LYS A 188 18.62 -1.31 3.51
C LYS A 188 19.52 -2.33 4.21
N LEU A 189 18.99 -3.08 5.18
CA LEU A 189 19.71 -4.16 5.86
C LEU A 189 20.16 -5.23 4.86
N ASP A 190 19.33 -5.54 3.87
CA ASP A 190 19.61 -6.50 2.80
C ASP A 190 20.51 -5.93 1.68
N GLY A 191 20.98 -4.69 1.82
CA GLY A 191 21.88 -4.03 0.88
C GLY A 191 21.20 -3.56 -0.42
N LEU A 192 19.87 -3.41 -0.42
CA LEU A 192 19.10 -3.07 -1.61
C LEU A 192 19.05 -1.56 -1.89
N GLY A 193 19.16 -1.23 -3.17
CA GLY A 193 19.00 0.12 -3.72
C GLY A 193 17.56 0.63 -3.66
N THR A 194 17.31 1.76 -4.31
CA THR A 194 16.01 2.45 -4.19
C THR A 194 14.87 1.67 -4.85
N LEU A 195 15.13 0.97 -5.95
CA LEU A 195 14.16 0.05 -6.55
C LEU A 195 13.82 -1.11 -5.62
N GLY A 196 14.83 -1.73 -4.98
CA GLY A 196 14.59 -2.83 -4.05
C GLY A 196 13.80 -2.39 -2.82
N GLN A 197 14.08 -1.20 -2.29
CA GLN A 197 13.27 -0.57 -1.24
C GLN A 197 11.81 -0.37 -1.68
N PHE A 198 11.58 0.07 -2.92
CA PHE A 198 10.22 0.19 -3.46
C PHE A 198 9.53 -1.16 -3.59
N ILE A 199 10.22 -2.18 -4.09
CA ILE A 199 9.68 -3.55 -4.23
C ILE A 199 9.27 -4.10 -2.85
N TYR A 200 10.08 -3.88 -1.82
CA TYR A 200 9.74 -4.28 -0.45
C TYR A 200 8.53 -3.52 0.08
N TYR A 201 8.48 -2.20 -0.11
CA TYR A 201 7.36 -1.38 0.33
C TYR A 201 6.04 -1.79 -0.36
N ASP A 202 6.07 -1.99 -1.68
CA ASP A 202 4.91 -2.44 -2.46
C ASP A 202 4.41 -3.80 -1.99
N ALA A 203 5.33 -4.74 -1.75
CA ALA A 203 5.00 -6.06 -1.21
C ALA A 203 4.42 -5.98 0.21
N MET A 204 4.98 -5.13 1.09
CA MET A 204 4.46 -4.92 2.44
C MET A 204 3.03 -4.37 2.42
N VAL A 205 2.73 -3.43 1.51
CA VAL A 205 1.37 -2.89 1.33
C VAL A 205 0.41 -3.96 0.81
N LEU A 206 0.84 -4.76 -0.18
CA LEU A 206 -0.03 -5.75 -0.84
C LEU A 206 -0.31 -7.00 0.02
N HIS A 207 0.72 -7.47 0.73
CA HIS A 207 0.71 -8.75 1.43
C HIS A 207 0.59 -8.60 2.95
N GLY A 208 0.77 -7.38 3.46
CA GLY A 208 0.84 -7.10 4.89
C GLY A 208 2.14 -7.59 5.54
N PRO A 209 2.42 -7.17 6.79
CA PRO A 209 3.64 -7.50 7.53
C PRO A 209 3.59 -8.91 8.16
N GLY A 210 2.82 -9.84 7.59
CA GLY A 210 2.67 -11.21 8.12
C GLY A 210 3.90 -12.10 7.87
N VAL A 211 4.04 -13.14 8.71
CA VAL A 211 5.06 -14.20 8.58
C VAL A 211 4.59 -15.44 7.83
N GLU A 212 3.31 -15.50 7.49
CA GLU A 212 2.75 -16.56 6.66
C GLU A 212 3.37 -16.55 5.25
N ALA A 213 3.25 -17.66 4.53
CA ALA A 213 3.90 -17.84 3.23
C ALA A 213 3.52 -16.78 2.19
N ASP A 214 2.33 -16.19 2.29
CA ASP A 214 1.83 -15.11 1.44
C ASP A 214 1.94 -13.72 2.07
N GLY A 215 2.48 -13.60 3.29
CA GLY A 215 2.85 -12.35 3.93
C GLY A 215 4.25 -11.87 3.54
N PHE A 216 4.55 -10.59 3.76
CA PHE A 216 5.83 -10.00 3.35
C PHE A 216 7.06 -10.74 3.93
N TYR A 217 7.05 -11.07 5.22
CA TYR A 217 8.21 -11.72 5.85
C TYR A 217 8.37 -13.16 5.34
N GLY A 218 7.27 -13.88 5.12
CA GLY A 218 7.33 -15.21 4.51
C GLY A 218 7.89 -15.21 3.09
N ILE A 219 7.49 -14.23 2.26
CA ILE A 219 8.04 -14.03 0.91
C ILE A 219 9.54 -13.71 0.96
N ARG A 220 9.96 -12.83 1.88
CA ARG A 220 11.37 -12.48 2.08
C ARG A 220 12.19 -13.71 2.50
N ASP A 221 11.71 -14.47 3.49
CA ASP A 221 12.40 -15.66 3.99
C ASP A 221 12.51 -16.76 2.92
N ALA A 222 11.44 -16.97 2.14
CA ALA A 222 11.46 -17.89 1.00
C ALA A 222 12.49 -17.45 -0.05
N THR A 223 12.56 -16.15 -0.35
CA THR A 223 13.55 -15.60 -1.28
C THR A 223 14.98 -15.85 -0.78
N MET A 224 15.27 -15.48 0.48
CA MET A 224 16.59 -15.63 1.09
C MET A 224 17.04 -17.10 1.20
N SER A 225 16.11 -18.05 1.20
CA SER A 225 16.45 -19.48 1.15
C SER A 225 17.06 -19.93 -0.18
N SER A 226 16.93 -19.13 -1.24
CA SER A 226 17.30 -19.47 -2.61
C SER A 226 18.21 -18.46 -3.31
N ALA A 227 18.32 -17.23 -2.79
CA ALA A 227 19.18 -16.18 -3.31
C ALA A 227 19.76 -15.35 -2.16
N ASP A 228 21.09 -15.21 -2.13
CA ASP A 228 21.79 -14.35 -1.17
C ASP A 228 21.43 -12.88 -1.41
N THR A 229 21.22 -12.13 -0.32
CA THR A 229 21.04 -10.68 -0.38
C THR A 229 22.32 -9.98 -0.83
N ALA A 230 22.23 -8.71 -1.23
CA ALA A 230 23.41 -7.92 -1.57
C ALA A 230 24.35 -7.74 -0.35
N ALA A 231 23.78 -7.63 0.86
CA ALA A 231 24.54 -7.59 2.11
C ALA A 231 25.32 -8.88 2.39
N GLU A 232 24.81 -10.03 1.93
CA GLU A 232 25.47 -11.34 2.02
C GLU A 232 26.45 -11.60 0.86
N GLY A 233 26.61 -10.65 -0.05
CA GLY A 233 27.52 -10.73 -1.21
C GLY A 233 26.86 -11.24 -2.50
N GLY A 234 25.53 -11.38 -2.52
CA GLY A 234 24.76 -11.72 -3.71
C GLY A 234 24.64 -10.57 -4.72
N ASP A 235 24.16 -10.90 -5.92
CA ASP A 235 23.82 -9.89 -6.94
C ASP A 235 22.42 -9.33 -6.67
N GLU A 236 22.31 -8.00 -6.50
CA GLU A 236 21.03 -7.34 -6.20
C GLU A 236 19.97 -7.65 -7.25
N THR A 237 20.33 -7.69 -8.54
CA THR A 237 19.37 -7.95 -9.61
C THR A 237 18.85 -9.38 -9.55
N ALA A 238 19.72 -10.36 -9.27
CA ALA A 238 19.34 -11.75 -9.07
C ALA A 238 18.40 -11.91 -7.86
N TYR A 239 18.76 -11.28 -6.73
CA TYR A 239 17.94 -11.28 -5.52
C TYR A 239 16.55 -10.68 -5.78
N LEU A 240 16.47 -9.50 -6.40
CA LEU A 240 15.20 -8.84 -6.71
C LEU A 240 14.36 -9.65 -7.72
N ASN A 241 14.97 -10.33 -8.69
CA ASN A 241 14.20 -11.23 -9.57
C ASN A 241 13.58 -12.39 -8.78
N ALA A 242 14.33 -13.03 -7.88
CA ALA A 242 13.83 -14.09 -7.02
C ALA A 242 12.70 -13.59 -6.10
N PHE A 243 12.87 -12.42 -5.47
CA PHE A 243 11.82 -11.82 -4.64
C PHE A 243 10.54 -11.54 -5.42
N LEU A 244 10.67 -11.00 -6.64
CA LEU A 244 9.52 -10.76 -7.51
C LEU A 244 8.87 -12.06 -7.99
N ASP A 245 9.60 -13.17 -8.14
CA ASP A 245 9.05 -14.49 -8.43
C ASP A 245 8.23 -15.04 -7.25
N GLU A 246 8.74 -14.92 -6.01
CA GLU A 246 8.02 -15.35 -4.80
C GLU A 246 6.77 -14.50 -4.56
N SER A 247 6.89 -13.17 -4.61
CA SER A 247 5.74 -12.25 -4.47
C SER A 247 4.66 -12.50 -5.54
N ARG A 248 5.07 -12.75 -6.79
CA ARG A 248 4.16 -13.12 -7.87
C ARG A 248 3.47 -14.47 -7.63
N SER A 249 4.18 -15.43 -7.05
CA SER A 249 3.62 -16.73 -6.70
C SER A 249 2.59 -16.60 -5.57
N ALA A 250 2.86 -15.77 -4.57
CA ALA A 250 1.90 -15.44 -3.51
C ALA A 250 0.62 -14.79 -4.08
N ILE A 251 0.73 -13.80 -4.98
CA ILE A 251 -0.45 -13.22 -5.66
C ILE A 251 -1.24 -14.30 -6.42
N ARG A 252 -0.54 -15.21 -7.12
CA ARG A 252 -1.19 -16.27 -7.91
C ARG A 252 -1.82 -17.35 -7.05
N ALA A 253 -1.42 -17.52 -5.80
CA ALA A 253 -2.04 -18.46 -4.88
C ALA A 253 -3.40 -17.94 -4.35
N ARG A 254 -3.67 -16.63 -4.49
CA ARG A 254 -4.91 -16.02 -4.02
C ARG A 254 -6.15 -16.58 -4.71
N LYS A 255 -7.27 -16.59 -3.98
CA LYS A 255 -8.58 -17.03 -4.51
C LYS A 255 -9.18 -16.04 -5.52
N ALA A 256 -8.94 -14.76 -5.32
CA ALA A 256 -9.36 -13.65 -6.17
C ALA A 256 -8.19 -12.67 -6.39
N GLN A 257 -8.33 -11.78 -7.37
CA GLN A 257 -7.30 -10.78 -7.78
C GLN A 257 -5.89 -11.37 -7.92
N ARG A 258 -5.75 -12.24 -8.92
CA ARG A 258 -4.48 -12.92 -9.27
C ARG A 258 -3.66 -12.16 -10.32
N ASP A 259 -4.05 -10.91 -10.60
CA ASP A 259 -3.34 -10.05 -11.56
C ASP A 259 -1.97 -9.66 -10.99
N THR A 260 -0.94 -9.74 -11.83
CA THR A 260 0.45 -9.55 -11.43
C THR A 260 1.12 -8.41 -12.20
N THR A 261 0.34 -7.53 -12.86
CA THR A 261 0.85 -6.43 -13.69
C THR A 261 1.68 -5.42 -12.90
N ARG A 262 1.35 -5.18 -11.61
CA ARG A 262 2.20 -4.38 -10.71
C ARG A 262 3.64 -4.89 -10.59
N ILE A 263 3.85 -6.20 -10.79
CA ILE A 263 5.17 -6.82 -10.89
C ILE A 263 5.62 -6.87 -12.35
N ASP A 264 4.84 -7.57 -13.20
CA ASP A 264 5.25 -8.01 -14.54
C ASP A 264 5.46 -6.84 -15.52
N THR A 265 4.64 -5.78 -15.41
CA THR A 265 4.65 -4.61 -16.31
C THR A 265 5.02 -3.30 -15.61
N ALA A 266 5.50 -3.36 -14.37
CA ALA A 266 6.08 -2.22 -13.65
C ALA A 266 7.42 -2.57 -12.99
N GLN A 267 7.44 -3.24 -11.84
CA GLN A 267 8.69 -3.49 -11.09
C GLN A 267 9.73 -4.25 -11.91
N ARG A 268 9.32 -5.29 -12.67
CA ARG A 268 10.20 -6.03 -13.58
C ARG A 268 10.69 -5.20 -14.77
N VAL A 269 9.93 -4.19 -15.19
CA VAL A 269 10.36 -3.28 -16.25
C VAL A 269 11.54 -2.45 -15.75
N PHE A 270 11.40 -1.82 -14.58
CA PHE A 270 12.48 -1.02 -13.98
C PHE A 270 13.73 -1.85 -13.70
N LEU A 271 13.55 -3.08 -13.20
CA LEU A 271 14.66 -3.99 -12.93
C LEU A 271 15.39 -4.40 -14.21
N ARG A 272 14.65 -4.77 -15.27
CA ARG A 272 15.23 -5.14 -16.57
C ARG A 272 15.95 -3.98 -17.26
N GLU A 273 15.52 -2.75 -17.01
CA GLU A 273 16.20 -1.54 -17.48
C GLU A 273 17.47 -1.21 -16.67
N GLY A 274 17.76 -1.97 -15.60
CA GLY A 274 18.87 -1.69 -14.70
C GLY A 274 18.65 -0.44 -13.85
N ASN A 275 17.42 0.04 -13.73
CA ASN A 275 17.07 1.26 -13.01
C ASN A 275 16.95 1.02 -11.50
N LEU A 276 18.04 0.55 -10.87
CA LEU A 276 18.11 0.28 -9.43
C LEU A 276 17.94 1.55 -8.57
N GLY A 277 18.18 2.73 -9.16
CA GLY A 277 17.97 4.03 -8.55
C GLY A 277 16.53 4.55 -8.62
N LEU A 278 15.64 3.88 -9.37
CA LEU A 278 14.28 4.33 -9.64
C LEU A 278 14.25 5.77 -10.23
N GLU A 279 15.22 6.06 -11.10
CA GLU A 279 15.42 7.35 -11.74
C GLU A 279 14.32 7.64 -12.78
N LYS A 280 13.93 8.91 -12.86
CA LYS A 280 12.92 9.39 -13.81
C LYS A 280 13.55 9.64 -15.19
N PRO A 281 12.79 9.49 -16.29
CA PRO A 281 11.36 9.20 -16.33
C PRO A 281 11.04 7.72 -16.05
N LEU A 282 9.98 7.48 -15.27
CA LEU A 282 9.42 6.13 -15.05
C LEU A 282 8.22 5.94 -15.97
N VAL A 283 8.18 4.81 -16.68
CA VAL A 283 7.07 4.42 -17.55
C VAL A 283 6.71 2.96 -17.28
N TRP A 284 5.43 2.70 -17.03
CA TRP A 284 4.97 1.34 -16.71
C TRP A 284 3.50 1.15 -17.09
N GLN A 285 3.00 -0.08 -16.93
CA GLN A 285 1.59 -0.39 -17.05
C GLN A 285 1.09 -1.19 -15.85
N VAL A 286 -0.15 -0.92 -15.42
CA VAL A 286 -0.89 -1.74 -14.46
C VAL A 286 -2.32 -1.87 -14.97
N TYR A 287 -2.90 -3.07 -14.93
CA TYR A 287 -4.23 -3.38 -15.48
C TYR A 287 -4.45 -2.94 -16.95
N GLY A 288 -3.36 -2.87 -17.73
CA GLY A 288 -3.38 -2.39 -19.11
C GLY A 288 -3.40 -0.87 -19.28
N GLU A 289 -3.47 -0.10 -18.19
CA GLU A 289 -3.34 1.35 -18.20
C GLU A 289 -1.87 1.77 -18.14
N ALA A 290 -1.49 2.75 -18.97
CA ALA A 290 -0.13 3.26 -19.05
C ALA A 290 0.07 4.48 -18.15
N PHE A 291 1.11 4.43 -17.32
CA PHE A 291 1.47 5.50 -16.40
C PHE A 291 2.85 6.06 -16.71
N ARG A 292 3.06 7.33 -16.35
CA ARG A 292 4.34 8.01 -16.49
C ARG A 292 4.58 9.01 -15.35
N ILE A 293 5.79 8.96 -14.78
CA ILE A 293 6.33 10.04 -13.95
C ILE A 293 7.49 10.65 -14.73
N PRO A 294 7.39 11.92 -15.16
CA PRO A 294 8.41 12.57 -15.98
C PRO A 294 9.69 12.86 -15.22
#